data_AF-A0AAV3IU26-F1
#
_entry.id   AF-A0AAV3IU26-F1
#
_cell.length_a   1.000
_cell.length_b   1.000
_cell.length_c   1.000
_cell.angle_alpha   90.00
_cell.angle_beta   90.00
_cell.angle_gamma   90.00
#
_symmetry.space_group_name_H-M   'P 1'
#
loop_
_entity.id
_entity.type
_entity.pdbx_description
1 polymer ?
#
loop_
_entity_poly.entity_id
_entity_poly.type
_entity_poly.pdbx_seq_one_letter_code
_entity_poly.pdbx_strand_id
1 'polypeptide(L)'
;MSDKNVFSYFKRVYTDKAEYREQMAGLKKLPREYQVVYKEIQNFLWEFTAGDGMDMLTPMYELLAFFEEGASNHVPVLELVGEDVGEFAENMLHEIQAKTRINELKRKMNERVAKEINKGK
;
A
#
# COMPACT_ATOMS: atom_id res chain seq x y z
N MET A 1 -11.86 -4.88 25.56
CA MET A 1 -11.40 -5.38 24.24
C MET A 1 -11.03 -6.84 24.40
N SER A 2 -11.58 -7.75 23.59
CA SER A 2 -11.47 -9.21 23.79
C SER A 2 -10.10 -9.75 23.35
N ASP A 3 -9.48 -10.62 24.15
CA ASP A 3 -8.16 -11.23 23.91
C ASP A 3 -7.97 -11.90 22.54
N LYS A 4 -9.07 -12.33 21.91
CA LYS A 4 -9.06 -12.88 20.53
C LYS A 4 -8.66 -11.85 19.47
N ASN A 5 -8.94 -10.56 19.68
CA ASN A 5 -8.58 -9.48 18.76
C ASN A 5 -7.10 -9.10 18.85
N VAL A 6 -6.47 -9.34 20.00
CA VAL A 6 -5.05 -9.03 20.22
C VAL A 6 -4.19 -10.10 19.55
N PHE A 7 -4.52 -11.38 19.73
CA PHE A 7 -3.82 -12.48 19.07
C PHE A 7 -3.93 -12.43 17.53
N SER A 8 -5.12 -12.11 17.00
CA SER A 8 -5.30 -11.96 15.55
C SER A 8 -4.53 -10.77 14.98
N TYR A 9 -4.46 -9.65 15.72
CA TYR A 9 -3.64 -8.50 15.34
C TYR A 9 -2.15 -8.85 15.29
N PHE A 10 -1.60 -9.50 16.33
CA PHE A 10 -0.19 -9.92 16.33
C PHE A 10 0.13 -10.93 15.22
N LYS A 11 -0.78 -11.86 14.93
CA LYS A 11 -0.63 -12.79 13.81
C LYS A 11 -0.56 -12.04 12.47
N ARG A 12 -1.44 -11.05 12.27
CA ARG A 12 -1.44 -10.19 11.07
C ARG A 12 -0.10 -9.46 10.93
N VAL A 13 0.31 -8.72 11.96
CA VAL A 13 1.60 -8.00 11.99
C VAL A 13 2.80 -8.91 11.71
N TYR A 14 2.77 -10.15 12.20
CA TYR A 14 3.84 -11.12 11.92
C TYR A 14 3.88 -11.54 10.45
N THR A 15 2.72 -11.86 9.87
CA THR A 15 2.60 -12.20 8.44
C THR A 15 3.06 -11.04 7.57
N ASP A 16 2.58 -9.82 7.87
CA ASP A 16 2.93 -8.62 7.10
C ASP A 16 4.43 -8.34 7.16
N LYS A 17 5.07 -8.55 8.32
CA LYS A 17 6.53 -8.47 8.45
C LYS A 17 7.28 -9.52 7.64
N ALA A 18 6.74 -10.73 7.52
CA ALA A 18 7.38 -11.78 6.72
C ALA A 18 7.30 -11.42 5.23
N GLU A 19 6.11 -11.03 4.77
CA GLU A 19 5.86 -10.59 3.39
C GLU A 19 6.71 -9.36 3.04
N TYR A 20 6.78 -8.36 3.92
CA TYR A 20 7.64 -7.18 3.71
C TYR A 20 9.10 -7.56 3.48
N ARG A 21 9.64 -8.52 4.25
CA ARG A 21 11.02 -8.97 4.07
C ARG A 21 11.25 -9.67 2.74
N GLU A 22 10.28 -10.46 2.30
CA GLU A 22 10.33 -11.15 1.01
C GLU A 22 10.31 -10.14 -0.15
N GLN A 23 9.38 -9.18 -0.09
CA GLN A 23 9.27 -8.10 -1.06
C GLN A 23 10.55 -7.27 -1.12
N MET A 24 11.12 -6.89 0.02
CA MET A 24 12.40 -6.17 0.05
C MET A 24 13.60 -7.01 -0.45
N ALA A 25 13.51 -8.34 -0.43
CA ALA A 25 14.50 -9.20 -1.06
C ALA A 25 14.34 -9.23 -2.59
N GLY A 26 13.11 -9.14 -3.11
CA GLY A 26 12.81 -8.93 -4.53
C GLY A 26 13.41 -7.62 -5.04
N LEU A 27 13.13 -6.51 -4.34
CA LEU A 27 13.68 -5.19 -4.66
C LEU A 27 15.21 -5.20 -4.80
N LYS A 28 15.94 -5.89 -3.92
CA LYS A 28 17.40 -5.98 -3.97
C LYS A 28 17.96 -6.67 -5.22
N LYS A 29 17.14 -7.45 -5.93
CA LYS A 29 17.54 -8.14 -7.18
C LYS A 29 17.36 -7.27 -8.41
N LEU A 30 16.61 -6.16 -8.31
CA LEU A 30 16.38 -5.25 -9.42
C LEU A 30 17.64 -4.44 -9.78
N PRO A 31 17.72 -3.90 -11.01
CA PRO A 31 18.76 -2.93 -11.37
C PRO A 31 18.81 -1.75 -10.39
N ARG A 32 19.98 -1.10 -10.28
CA ARG A 32 20.23 -0.07 -9.25
C ARG A 32 19.27 1.11 -9.37
N GLU A 33 18.95 1.50 -10.60
CA GLU A 33 18.08 2.61 -10.94
C GLU A 33 16.67 2.37 -10.38
N TYR A 34 16.12 1.17 -10.59
CA TYR A 34 14.86 0.73 -10.01
C TYR A 34 14.86 0.78 -8.48
N GLN A 35 15.95 0.31 -7.86
CA GLN A 35 16.09 0.35 -6.41
C GLN A 35 16.09 1.78 -5.85
N VAL A 36 16.71 2.72 -6.56
CA VAL A 36 16.76 4.13 -6.16
C VAL A 36 15.38 4.75 -6.25
N VAL A 37 14.73 4.65 -7.41
CA VAL A 37 13.40 5.24 -7.64
C VAL A 37 12.37 4.68 -6.66
N TYR A 38 12.36 3.36 -6.45
CA TYR A 38 11.43 2.74 -5.52
C TYR A 38 11.60 3.29 -4.09
N LYS A 39 12.84 3.47 -3.63
CA LYS A 39 13.13 3.99 -2.29
C LYS A 39 12.69 5.44 -2.13
N GLU A 40 12.87 6.28 -3.14
CA GLU A 40 12.41 7.67 -3.09
C GLU A 40 10.88 7.76 -3.04
N ILE A 41 10.17 6.98 -3.87
CA ILE A 41 8.69 6.90 -3.81
C ILE A 41 8.23 6.37 -2.44
N GLN A 42 8.90 5.31 -1.94
CA GLN A 42 8.62 4.73 -0.64
C GLN A 42 8.80 5.77 0.49
N ASN A 43 9.93 6.49 0.51
CA ASN A 43 10.20 7.54 1.49
C ASN A 43 9.14 8.63 1.44
N PHE A 44 8.79 9.11 0.25
CA PHE A 44 7.74 10.10 0.06
C PHE A 44 6.42 9.64 0.68
N LEU A 45 5.98 8.41 0.38
CA LEU A 45 4.71 7.91 0.90
C LEU A 45 4.73 7.69 2.41
N TRP A 46 5.87 7.30 2.99
CA TRP A 46 6.03 7.16 4.44
C TRP A 46 5.73 8.47 5.19
N GLU A 47 6.06 9.63 4.63
CA GLU A 47 5.76 10.96 5.22
C GLU A 47 4.25 11.22 5.37
N PHE A 48 3.40 10.56 4.57
CA PHE A 48 1.95 10.75 4.59
C PHE A 48 1.20 9.59 5.27
N THR A 49 1.91 8.65 5.86
CA THR A 49 1.28 7.53 6.54
C THR A 49 0.68 7.96 7.87
N ALA A 50 -0.62 7.75 8.03
CA ALA A 50 -1.34 7.92 9.28
C ALA A 50 -1.74 6.56 9.85
N GLY A 51 -1.68 6.39 11.17
CA GLY A 51 -2.09 5.14 11.83
C GLY A 51 -1.00 4.06 11.85
N ASP A 52 -1.37 2.80 11.61
CA ASP A 52 -0.46 1.63 11.71
C ASP A 52 0.34 1.36 10.42
N GLY A 53 0.18 2.19 9.39
CA GLY A 53 0.94 2.13 8.13
C GLY A 53 0.55 0.99 7.19
N MET A 54 -0.45 0.17 7.58
CA MET A 54 -0.80 -1.06 6.86
C MET A 54 -1.41 -0.80 5.48
N ASP A 55 -2.18 0.28 5.33
CA ASP A 55 -2.83 0.64 4.06
C ASP A 55 -1.83 0.99 2.94
N MET A 56 -0.56 1.23 3.30
CA MET A 56 0.50 1.65 2.37
C MET A 56 1.34 0.48 1.88
N LEU A 57 1.33 -0.65 2.58
CA LEU A 57 2.10 -1.83 2.19
C LEU A 57 1.57 -2.46 0.90
N THR A 58 0.25 -2.59 0.73
CA THR A 58 -0.32 -3.19 -0.48
C THR A 58 0.04 -2.38 -1.75
N PRO A 59 -0.17 -1.05 -1.81
CA PRO A 59 0.29 -0.24 -2.94
C PRO A 59 1.81 -0.34 -3.19
N MET A 60 2.63 -0.43 -2.13
CA MET A 60 4.07 -0.64 -2.26
C MET A 60 4.45 -1.98 -2.89
N TYR A 61 3.69 -3.04 -2.62
CA TYR A 61 3.91 -4.34 -3.24
C TYR A 61 3.44 -4.35 -4.69
N GLU A 62 2.33 -3.69 -5.00
CA GLU A 62 1.87 -3.50 -6.39
C GLU A 62 2.90 -2.71 -7.21
N LEU A 63 3.48 -1.65 -6.65
CA LEU A 63 4.56 -0.89 -7.29
C LEU A 63 5.81 -1.75 -7.53
N LEU A 64 6.17 -2.60 -6.57
CA LEU A 64 7.32 -3.48 -6.72
C LEU A 64 7.10 -4.51 -7.84
N ALA A 65 5.91 -5.11 -7.90
CA ALA A 65 5.56 -6.04 -8.98
C ALA A 65 5.60 -5.36 -10.35
N PHE A 66 5.10 -4.13 -10.45
CA PHE A 66 5.20 -3.31 -11.66
C PHE A 66 6.66 -3.05 -12.06
N PHE A 67 7.54 -2.79 -11.08
CA PHE A 67 8.97 -2.60 -11.31
C PHE A 67 9.69 -3.88 -11.73
N GLU A 68 9.33 -5.04 -11.15
CA GLU A 68 9.84 -6.34 -11.55
C GLU A 68 9.48 -6.68 -13.01
N GLU A 69 8.25 -6.41 -13.42
CA GLU A 69 7.81 -6.56 -14.81
C GLU A 69 8.59 -5.65 -15.75
N GLY A 70 8.71 -4.36 -15.40
CA GLY A 70 9.47 -3.38 -16.16
C GLY A 70 10.94 -3.78 -16.36
N ALA A 71 11.58 -4.22 -15.28
CA ALA A 71 12.98 -4.66 -15.30
C ALA A 71 13.16 -5.94 -16.15
N SER A 72 12.23 -6.90 -16.07
CA SER A 72 12.25 -8.11 -16.91
C SER A 72 12.13 -7.77 -18.40
N ASN A 73 11.40 -6.70 -18.73
CA ASN A 73 11.25 -6.18 -20.08
C ASN A 73 12.35 -5.19 -20.50
N HIS A 74 13.38 -4.99 -19.66
CA HIS A 74 14.50 -4.08 -19.92
C HIS A 74 14.08 -2.62 -20.18
N VAL A 75 12.94 -2.21 -19.62
CA VAL A 75 12.47 -0.83 -19.72
C VAL A 75 13.29 0.04 -18.74
N PRO A 76 13.73 1.24 -19.11
CA PRO A 76 14.31 2.18 -18.15
C PRO A 76 13.24 2.62 -17.13
N VAL A 77 13.57 2.63 -15.84
CA VAL A 77 12.58 2.94 -14.79
C VAL A 77 11.90 4.31 -14.97
N LEU A 78 12.61 5.31 -15.48
CA LEU A 78 12.05 6.65 -15.73
C LEU A 78 11.09 6.68 -16.93
N GLU A 79 11.13 5.69 -17.84
CA GLU A 79 10.08 5.55 -18.87
C GLU A 79 8.78 4.99 -18.28
N LEU A 80 8.84 4.32 -17.12
CA LEU A 80 7.66 3.78 -16.43
C LEU A 80 6.99 4.81 -15.53
N VAL A 81 7.79 5.59 -14.79
CA VAL A 81 7.28 6.54 -13.80
C VAL A 81 7.33 7.99 -14.25
N GLY A 82 8.02 8.30 -15.35
CA GLY A 82 8.31 9.66 -15.79
C GLY A 82 9.59 10.22 -15.18
N GLU A 83 10.09 11.32 -15.76
CA GLU A 83 11.25 12.06 -15.22
C GLU A 83 10.90 12.77 -13.91
N ASP A 84 9.64 13.18 -13.74
CA ASP A 84 9.13 13.72 -12.49
C ASP A 84 8.60 12.59 -11.59
N VAL A 85 9.54 11.95 -10.87
CA VAL A 85 9.23 10.90 -9.90
C VAL A 85 8.34 11.42 -8.76
N GLY A 86 8.40 12.72 -8.46
CA GLY A 86 7.57 13.35 -7.43
C GLY A 86 6.11 13.41 -7.83
N GLU A 87 5.82 13.82 -9.07
CA GLU A 87 4.46 13.81 -9.63
C GLU A 87 3.88 12.39 -9.64
N PHE A 88 4.68 11.38 -10.00
CA PHE A 88 4.26 9.98 -9.93
C PHE A 88 3.88 9.56 -8.49
N ALA A 89 4.73 9.89 -7.51
CA ALA A 89 4.51 9.56 -6.11
C ALA A 89 3.28 10.28 -5.53
N GLU A 90 3.06 11.54 -5.89
CA GLU A 90 1.87 12.32 -5.53
C GLU A 90 0.59 11.70 -6.09
N ASN A 91 0.58 11.35 -7.38
CA ASN A 91 -0.55 10.69 -8.01
C ASN A 91 -0.87 9.34 -7.35
N MET A 92 0.16 8.55 -7.05
CA MET A 92 0.01 7.30 -6.31
C MET A 92 -0.61 7.54 -4.92
N LEU A 93 -0.15 8.54 -4.18
CA LEU A 93 -0.71 8.90 -2.88
C LEU A 93 -2.19 9.26 -2.98
N HIS A 94 -2.57 10.07 -3.98
CA HIS A 94 -3.96 10.46 -4.21
C HIS A 94 -4.86 9.25 -4.47
N GLU A 95 -4.41 8.27 -5.26
CA GLU A 95 -5.15 7.03 -5.49
C GLU A 95 -5.34 6.22 -4.21
N ILE A 96 -4.30 6.09 -3.38
CA ILE A 96 -4.37 5.39 -2.10
C ILE A 96 -5.40 6.05 -1.19
N GLN A 97 -5.31 7.38 -1.02
CA GLN A 97 -6.24 8.13 -0.17
C GLN A 97 -7.68 8.05 -0.68
N ALA A 98 -7.89 8.12 -2.00
CA ALA A 98 -9.21 7.97 -2.61
C ALA A 98 -9.80 6.57 -2.32
N LYS A 99 -9.01 5.50 -2.51
CA LYS A 99 -9.43 4.12 -2.20
C LYS A 99 -9.79 3.97 -0.73
N THR A 100 -8.94 4.44 0.18
CA THR A 100 -9.20 4.39 1.64
C THR A 100 -10.48 5.14 1.99
N ARG A 101 -10.65 6.36 1.46
CA ARG A 101 -11.85 7.17 1.72
C ARG A 101 -13.12 6.50 1.21
N ILE A 102 -13.10 5.95 0.00
CA ILE A 102 -14.23 5.23 -0.59
C ILE A 102 -14.59 4.02 0.28
N ASN A 103 -13.60 3.26 0.74
CA ASN A 103 -13.81 2.10 1.60
C ASN A 103 -14.46 2.49 2.94
N GLU A 104 -14.01 3.57 3.58
CA GLU A 104 -14.64 4.09 4.79
C GLU A 104 -16.10 4.49 4.56
N LEU A 105 -16.38 5.19 3.46
CA LEU A 105 -17.74 5.64 3.13
C LEU A 105 -18.67 4.45 2.90
N LYS A 106 -18.22 3.43 2.17
CA LYS A 106 -18.96 2.17 1.98
C LYS A 106 -19.24 1.48 3.32
N ARG A 107 -18.23 1.38 4.20
CA ARG A 107 -18.41 0.81 5.55
C ARG A 107 -19.47 1.57 6.34
N LYS A 108 -19.33 2.90 6.46
CA LYS A 108 -20.27 3.74 7.20
C LYS A 108 -21.69 3.68 6.63
N MET A 109 -21.83 3.60 5.31
CA MET A 109 -23.12 3.41 4.66
C MET A 109 -23.77 2.09 5.10
N ASN A 110 -23.04 0.97 5.03
CA ASN A 110 -23.55 -0.34 5.43
C ASN A 110 -23.94 -0.37 6.91
N GLU A 111 -23.15 0.25 7.79
CA GLU A 111 -23.46 0.37 9.21
C GLU A 111 -24.75 1.14 9.47
N ARG A 112 -24.96 2.26 8.76
CA ARG A 112 -26.21 3.04 8.86
C ARG A 112 -27.39 2.21 8.39
N VAL A 113 -27.28 1.54 7.24
CA VAL A 113 -28.36 0.68 6.71
C VAL A 113 -28.71 -0.43 7.71
N ALA A 114 -27.71 -1.15 8.24
CA ALA A 114 -27.94 -2.20 9.23
C ALA A 114 -28.60 -1.67 10.51
N LYS A 115 -28.19 -0.48 10.96
CA LYS A 115 -28.79 0.18 12.14
C LYS A 115 -30.26 0.54 11.90
N GLU A 116 -30.62 1.10 10.74
CA GLU A 116 -32.02 1.45 10.45
C GLU A 116 -32.90 0.21 10.28
N ILE A 117 -32.42 -0.84 9.62
CA ILE A 117 -33.17 -2.11 9.49
C ILE A 117 -33.46 -2.74 10.85
N ASN A 118 -32.48 -2.70 11.77
CA ASN A 118 -32.60 -3.34 13.09
C ASN A 118 -33.39 -2.50 14.11
N LYS A 119 -33.64 -1.21 13.87
CA LYS A 119 -34.53 -0.39 14.73
C LYS A 119 -36.01 -0.72 14.58
N GLY A 120 -36.40 -1.36 13.47
CA GLY A 120 -37.77 -1.76 13.19
C GLY A 120 -38.14 -3.18 13.67
N LYS A 121 -37.24 -3.84 14.40
CA LYS A 121 -37.44 -5.13 15.07
C LYS A 121 -37.43 -4.91 16.57
#